data_AF-A0A817NEV0-F1
#
_entry.id   AF-A0A817NEV0-F1
#
_cell.length_a   1.000
_cell.length_b   1.000
_cell.length_c   1.000
_cell.angle_alpha   90.00
_cell.angle_beta   90.00
_cell.angle_gamma   90.00
#
_symmetry.space_group_name_H-M   'P 1'
#
loop_
_entity.id
_entity.type
_entity.pdbx_description
1 polymer ?
#
loop_
_entity_poly.entity_id
_entity_poly.type
_entity_poly.pdbx_seq_one_letter_code
_entity_poly.pdbx_strand_id
1 'polypeptide(L)'
;MGNRQKGRETSSWELDEISNLVGIPRCQLENIYKDFRRVSKNYLLDKYEFRRIYKDLIHHSPNSQDYFLLTPAERIRQHNAMADRIFKTFDRDNTGRLTFDEFISAYILLQNSISPQARLNFLLNHYSQNNGYVTPIMGRRVIQDMSSLYGINADYQQVWKNLESNYALQNGLVPQEAFTNYFINHPAY
;
A
#
# COMPACT_ATOMS: atom_id res chain seq x y z
N MET A 1 -15.84 -17.70 -5.66
CA MET A 1 -16.15 -17.63 -4.21
C MET A 1 -15.03 -16.85 -3.56
N GLY A 2 -15.26 -15.60 -3.15
CA GLY A 2 -14.21 -14.73 -2.63
C GLY A 2 -13.79 -15.17 -1.23
N ASN A 3 -12.51 -15.48 -1.05
CA ASN A 3 -11.92 -15.65 0.28
C ASN A 3 -11.99 -14.30 1.00
N ARG A 4 -13.03 -14.11 1.81
CA ARG A 4 -13.11 -12.99 2.76
C ARG A 4 -11.97 -13.16 3.75
N GLN A 5 -11.09 -12.18 3.84
CA GLN A 5 -9.98 -12.26 4.78
C GLN A 5 -10.54 -12.22 6.20
N LYS A 6 -10.13 -13.19 7.03
CA LYS A 6 -10.47 -13.21 8.45
C LYS A 6 -9.44 -12.36 9.19
N GLY A 7 -9.90 -11.45 10.04
CA GLY A 7 -9.01 -10.73 10.94
C GLY A 7 -8.22 -11.70 11.80
N ARG A 8 -6.91 -11.49 11.90
CA ARG A 8 -6.00 -12.31 12.71
C ARG A 8 -4.97 -11.43 13.41
N GLU A 9 -4.38 -12.00 14.44
CA GLU A 9 -3.20 -11.44 15.06
C GLU A 9 -1.99 -11.52 14.12
N THR A 10 -1.27 -10.41 14.00
CA THR A 10 0.03 -10.35 13.33
C THR A 10 1.11 -10.77 14.33
N SER A 11 1.94 -11.72 13.92
CA SER A 11 3.01 -12.28 14.73
C SER A 11 4.22 -11.35 14.79
N SER A 12 5.06 -11.48 15.83
CA SER A 12 6.27 -10.66 15.94
C SER A 12 7.21 -10.79 14.73
N TRP A 13 7.37 -12.01 14.20
CA TRP A 13 8.25 -12.27 13.06
C TRP A 13 7.79 -11.55 11.78
N GLU A 14 6.48 -11.40 11.59
CA GLU A 14 5.91 -10.68 10.43
C GLU A 14 6.24 -9.19 10.55
N LEU A 15 6.19 -8.64 11.76
CA LEU A 15 6.60 -7.27 12.01
C LEU A 15 8.11 -7.09 11.80
N ASP A 16 8.93 -8.08 12.14
CA ASP A 16 10.37 -8.06 11.86
C ASP A 16 10.65 -8.07 10.34
N GLU A 17 9.94 -8.91 9.59
CA GLU A 17 10.03 -8.96 8.12
C GLU A 17 9.64 -7.62 7.49
N ILE A 18 8.49 -7.05 7.88
CA ILE A 18 8.04 -5.74 7.38
C ILE A 18 9.06 -4.65 7.73
N SER A 19 9.59 -4.65 8.95
CA SER A 19 10.60 -3.69 9.41
C SER A 19 11.87 -3.75 8.55
N ASN A 20 12.38 -4.96 8.30
CA ASN A 20 13.57 -5.19 7.48
C ASN A 20 13.36 -4.82 6.00
N LEU A 21 12.18 -5.08 5.45
CA LEU A 21 11.87 -4.83 4.04
C LEU A 21 11.72 -3.34 3.72
N VAL A 22 11.13 -2.58 4.64
CA VAL A 22 10.75 -1.18 4.39
C VAL A 22 11.74 -0.20 5.01
N GLY A 23 12.59 -0.67 5.93
CA GLY A 23 13.53 0.16 6.66
C GLY A 23 12.87 1.02 7.75
N ILE A 24 11.65 0.66 8.19
CA ILE A 24 10.97 1.32 9.30
C ILE A 24 11.45 0.68 10.61
N PRO A 25 11.85 1.45 11.64
CA PRO A 25 12.23 0.89 12.93
C PRO A 25 11.15 -0.01 13.53
N ARG A 26 11.55 -1.19 14.03
CA ARG A 26 10.64 -2.17 14.62
C ARG A 26 9.74 -1.57 15.70
N CYS A 27 10.28 -0.68 16.54
CA CYS A 27 9.54 0.01 17.59
C CYS A 27 8.43 0.95 17.04
N GLN A 28 8.68 1.61 15.92
CA GLN A 28 7.68 2.43 15.24
C GLN A 28 6.54 1.54 14.71
N LEU A 29 6.90 0.41 14.09
CA LEU A 29 5.92 -0.56 13.60
C LEU A 29 5.10 -1.19 14.74
N GLU A 30 5.69 -1.43 15.91
CA GLU A 30 4.95 -1.88 17.11
C GLU A 30 3.91 -0.88 17.56
N ASN A 31 4.27 0.40 17.57
CA ASN A 31 3.34 1.44 17.99
C ASN A 31 2.15 1.51 17.02
N ILE A 32 2.42 1.44 15.72
CA ILE A 32 1.39 1.38 14.67
C ILE A 32 0.49 0.15 14.86
N TYR A 33 1.07 -1.02 15.13
CA TYR A 33 0.29 -2.24 15.37
C TYR A 33 -0.54 -2.16 16.67
N LYS A 34 0.01 -1.58 17.75
CA LYS A 34 -0.71 -1.33 19.00
C LYS A 34 -1.89 -0.37 18.78
N ASP A 35 -1.69 0.68 17.98
CA ASP A 35 -2.76 1.61 17.62
C ASP A 35 -3.85 0.94 16.79
N PHE A 36 -3.47 0.13 15.80
CA PHE A 36 -4.40 -0.69 15.04
C PHE A 36 -5.21 -1.62 15.94
N ARG A 37 -4.54 -2.33 16.86
CA ARG A 37 -5.16 -3.25 17.84
C ARG A 37 -6.12 -2.55 18.78
N ARG A 38 -5.81 -1.31 19.18
CA ARG A 38 -6.62 -0.52 20.10
C ARG A 38 -7.94 -0.07 19.47
N VAL A 39 -7.95 0.16 18.16
CA VAL A 39 -9.11 0.74 17.45
C VAL A 39 -9.90 -0.32 16.68
N SER A 40 -9.25 -1.37 16.16
CA SER A 40 -9.91 -2.43 15.39
C SER A 40 -10.73 -3.37 16.26
N LYS A 41 -11.81 -3.91 15.68
CA LYS A 41 -12.61 -4.98 16.29
C LYS A 41 -12.34 -6.28 15.57
N ASN A 42 -11.99 -7.34 16.31
CA ASN A 42 -11.63 -8.64 15.75
C ASN A 42 -10.51 -8.55 14.69
N TYR A 43 -9.53 -7.66 14.88
CA TYR A 43 -8.43 -7.44 13.94
C TYR A 43 -8.89 -6.94 12.56
N LEU A 44 -10.06 -6.33 12.50
CA LEU A 44 -10.62 -5.73 11.31
C LEU A 44 -10.96 -4.27 11.60
N LEU A 45 -10.45 -3.38 10.77
CA LEU A 45 -10.60 -1.95 10.90
C LEU A 45 -11.69 -1.48 9.93
N ASP A 46 -12.78 -0.92 10.46
CA ASP A 46 -13.80 -0.35 9.58
C ASP A 46 -13.41 1.04 9.05
N LYS A 47 -14.22 1.55 8.13
CA LYS A 47 -14.00 2.86 7.48
C LYS A 47 -13.92 4.03 8.47
N TYR A 48 -14.72 4.02 9.52
CA TYR A 48 -14.75 5.11 10.51
C TYR A 48 -13.57 5.01 11.47
N GLU A 49 -13.22 3.80 11.86
CA GLU A 49 -12.03 3.47 12.64
C GLU A 49 -10.75 3.89 11.89
N PHE A 50 -10.66 3.59 10.59
CA PHE A 50 -9.55 4.02 9.74
C PHE A 50 -9.40 5.55 9.69
N ARG A 51 -10.49 6.30 9.51
CA ARG A 51 -10.45 7.78 9.51
C ARG A 51 -9.84 8.36 10.79
N ARG A 52 -10.04 7.72 11.94
CA ARG A 52 -9.52 8.19 13.22
C ARG A 52 -8.00 8.04 13.29
N ILE A 53 -7.48 6.88 12.87
CA ILE A 53 -6.03 6.63 12.86
C ILE A 53 -5.38 7.42 11.72
N TYR A 54 -6.01 7.52 10.56
CA TYR A 54 -5.51 8.25 9.40
C TYR A 54 -5.09 9.69 9.74
N LYS A 55 -5.86 10.38 10.59
CA LYS A 55 -5.53 11.74 11.06
C LYS A 55 -4.14 11.84 11.69
N ASP A 56 -3.72 10.79 12.40
CA ASP A 56 -2.43 10.71 13.07
C ASP A 56 -1.33 10.16 12.14
N LEU A 57 -1.70 9.49 11.03
CA LEU A 57 -0.74 8.93 10.06
C LEU A 57 -0.27 9.96 9.02
N ILE A 58 -1.11 10.93 8.66
CA ILE A 58 -0.84 11.94 7.62
C ILE A 58 -0.48 13.31 8.18
N HIS A 59 0.27 13.38 9.28
CA HIS A 59 0.77 14.66 9.81
C HIS A 59 1.56 15.51 8.78
N HIS A 60 1.87 14.95 7.60
CA HIS A 60 2.29 15.70 6.42
C HIS A 60 1.46 15.32 5.18
N SER A 61 0.38 16.07 4.93
CA SER A 61 -0.11 16.27 3.56
C SER A 61 0.02 17.75 3.18
N PRO A 62 1.19 18.19 2.70
CA PRO A 62 1.34 19.50 2.09
C PRO A 62 1.26 19.31 0.58
N ASN A 63 0.07 19.51 0.02
CA ASN A 63 -0.09 20.01 -1.35
C ASN A 63 -1.54 20.42 -1.59
N SER A 64 -1.88 21.58 -1.06
CA SER A 64 -2.48 22.61 -1.90
C SER A 64 -2.12 23.94 -1.27
N GLN A 65 -1.63 24.88 -2.09
CA GLN A 65 -1.58 26.30 -1.72
C GLN A 65 -2.94 26.78 -1.16
N ASP A 66 -4.02 26.03 -1.44
CA ASP A 66 -5.39 26.23 -0.97
C ASP A 66 -5.71 25.65 0.43
N TYR A 67 -4.91 24.75 1.03
CA TYR A 67 -5.26 24.10 2.31
C TYR A 67 -5.38 25.11 3.46
N PHE A 68 -4.58 26.17 3.43
CA PHE A 68 -4.65 27.28 4.40
C PHE A 68 -5.85 28.20 4.18
N LEU A 69 -6.47 28.18 2.99
CA LEU A 69 -7.64 28.98 2.62
C LEU A 69 -8.97 28.29 2.99
N LEU A 70 -8.93 26.99 3.32
CA LEU A 70 -10.12 26.22 3.68
C LEU A 70 -10.59 26.51 5.10
N THR A 71 -11.91 26.54 5.30
CA THR A 71 -12.52 26.55 6.62
C THR A 71 -12.25 25.24 7.38
N PRO A 72 -12.38 25.22 8.73
CA PRO A 72 -12.26 23.97 9.50
C PRO A 72 -13.17 22.84 9.00
N ALA A 73 -14.39 23.16 8.57
CA ALA A 73 -15.34 22.19 8.05
C ALA A 73 -14.89 21.61 6.69
N GLU A 74 -14.32 22.44 5.81
CA GLU A 74 -13.78 22.02 4.52
C GLU A 74 -12.57 21.11 4.66
N ARG A 75 -11.66 21.44 5.58
CA ARG A 75 -10.51 20.59 5.90
C ARG A 75 -10.94 19.20 6.37
N ILE A 76 -11.94 19.12 7.26
CA ILE A 76 -12.51 17.85 7.72
C ILE A 76 -13.15 17.07 6.56
N ARG A 77 -13.89 17.74 5.67
CA ARG A 77 -14.50 17.08 4.50
C ARG A 77 -13.45 16.51 3.55
N GLN A 78 -12.44 17.30 3.19
CA GLN A 78 -11.37 16.86 2.30
C GLN A 78 -10.57 15.70 2.91
N HIS A 79 -10.23 15.80 4.19
CA HIS A 79 -9.58 14.74 4.94
C HIS A 79 -10.39 13.43 4.91
N ASN A 80 -11.68 13.50 5.22
CA ASN A 80 -12.55 12.32 5.21
C ASN A 80 -12.70 11.74 3.79
N ALA A 81 -12.75 12.58 2.76
CA ALA A 81 -12.82 12.12 1.38
C ALA A 81 -11.52 11.40 0.95
N MET A 82 -10.35 11.90 1.36
CA MET A 82 -9.07 11.23 1.11
C MET A 82 -8.96 9.90 1.86
N ALA A 83 -9.30 9.90 3.16
CA ALA A 83 -9.33 8.68 3.97
C ALA A 83 -10.25 7.62 3.35
N ASP A 84 -11.42 8.02 2.85
CA ASP A 84 -12.37 7.13 2.19
C ASP A 84 -11.85 6.55 0.88
N ARG A 85 -11.17 7.39 0.08
CA ARG A 85 -10.57 6.95 -1.17
C ARG A 85 -9.49 5.92 -0.91
N ILE A 86 -8.60 6.20 0.03
CA ILE A 86 -7.52 5.30 0.45
C ILE A 86 -8.10 4.00 1.00
N PHE A 87 -9.08 4.09 1.91
CA PHE A 87 -9.75 2.91 2.46
C PHE A 87 -10.29 2.00 1.35
N LYS A 88 -10.97 2.56 0.34
CA LYS A 88 -11.49 1.79 -0.79
C LYS A 88 -10.41 1.18 -1.67
N THR A 89 -9.28 1.86 -1.85
CA THR A 89 -8.14 1.31 -2.60
C THR A 89 -7.56 0.09 -1.90
N PHE A 90 -7.50 0.12 -0.56
CA PHE A 90 -6.87 -0.94 0.23
C PHE A 90 -7.81 -2.02 0.73
N ASP A 91 -9.13 -1.81 0.70
CA ASP A 91 -10.17 -2.83 0.95
C ASP A 91 -10.26 -3.76 -0.27
N ARG A 92 -9.31 -4.69 -0.34
CA ARG A 92 -9.01 -5.49 -1.53
C ARG A 92 -10.09 -6.52 -1.83
N ASP A 93 -10.77 -6.99 -0.80
CA ASP A 93 -11.85 -7.95 -0.88
C ASP A 93 -13.24 -7.31 -0.80
N ASN A 94 -13.29 -5.96 -0.72
CA ASN A 94 -14.49 -5.15 -0.65
C ASN A 94 -15.42 -5.62 0.48
N THR A 95 -14.83 -6.01 1.61
CA THR A 95 -15.58 -6.42 2.81
C THR A 95 -16.07 -5.24 3.62
N GLY A 96 -15.64 -4.02 3.30
CA GLY A 96 -15.88 -2.82 4.08
C GLY A 96 -15.03 -2.77 5.35
N ARG A 97 -13.99 -3.60 5.44
CA ARG A 97 -13.08 -3.70 6.58
C ARG A 97 -11.66 -3.97 6.08
N LEU A 98 -10.65 -3.43 6.78
CA LEU A 98 -9.25 -3.67 6.50
C LEU A 98 -8.66 -4.62 7.52
N THR A 99 -7.93 -5.61 7.04
CA THR A 99 -6.96 -6.37 7.83
C THR A 99 -5.73 -5.51 8.16
N PHE A 100 -4.90 -5.97 9.11
CA PHE A 100 -3.63 -5.28 9.38
C PHE A 100 -2.73 -5.22 8.14
N ASP A 101 -2.75 -6.27 7.34
CA ASP A 101 -1.99 -6.43 6.10
C ASP A 101 -2.36 -5.36 5.04
N GLU A 102 -3.65 -5.10 4.87
CA GLU A 102 -4.15 -4.04 3.99
C GLU A 102 -3.87 -2.64 4.58
N PHE A 103 -4.03 -2.49 5.89
CA PHE A 103 -3.75 -1.24 6.59
C PHE A 103 -2.27 -0.83 6.51
N ILE A 104 -1.34 -1.75 6.76
CA ILE A 104 0.10 -1.46 6.73
C ILE A 104 0.58 -1.18 5.30
N SER A 105 0.00 -1.86 4.30
CA SER A 105 0.20 -1.53 2.88
C SER A 105 -0.17 -0.08 2.58
N ALA A 106 -1.31 0.37 3.12
CA ALA A 106 -1.73 1.76 3.00
C ALA A 106 -0.75 2.73 3.65
N TYR A 107 -0.36 2.44 4.88
CA TYR A 107 0.57 3.26 5.64
C TYR A 107 1.92 3.44 4.91
N ILE A 108 2.50 2.34 4.44
CA ILE A 108 3.80 2.34 3.77
C ILE A 108 3.73 3.13 2.46
N LEU A 109 2.65 2.98 1.69
CA LEU A 109 2.49 3.70 0.44
C LEU A 109 2.28 5.19 0.63
N LEU A 110 1.63 5.60 1.73
CA LEU A 110 1.40 7.02 2.02
C LEU A 110 2.63 7.73 2.58
N GLN A 111 3.61 6.97 3.10
CA GLN A 111 4.73 7.57 3.80
C GLN A 111 5.84 8.03 2.85
N ASN A 112 5.96 9.35 2.70
CA ASN A 112 6.92 9.97 1.76
C ASN A 112 8.40 9.70 2.10
N SER A 113 8.72 9.40 3.36
CA SER A 113 10.08 9.09 3.78
C SER A 113 10.60 7.73 3.29
N ILE A 114 9.71 6.85 2.81
CA ILE A 114 10.08 5.51 2.32
C ILE A 114 10.39 5.63 0.82
N SER A 115 11.50 5.07 0.36
CA SER A 115 11.87 5.15 -1.06
C SER A 115 10.83 4.43 -1.95
N PRO A 116 10.59 4.90 -3.19
CA PRO A 116 9.68 4.22 -4.13
C PRO A 116 10.02 2.73 -4.31
N GLN A 117 11.32 2.41 -4.36
CA GLN A 117 11.82 1.04 -4.43
C GLN A 117 11.40 0.20 -3.22
N ALA A 118 11.54 0.73 -2.00
CA ALA A 118 11.16 0.00 -0.78
C ALA A 118 9.64 -0.23 -0.72
N ARG A 119 8.83 0.75 -1.15
CA ARG A 119 7.37 0.58 -1.25
C ARG A 119 6.99 -0.49 -2.27
N LEU A 120 7.66 -0.49 -3.41
CA LEU A 120 7.42 -1.47 -4.47
C LEU A 120 7.81 -2.89 -4.04
N ASN A 121 8.99 -3.05 -3.46
CA ASN A 121 9.45 -4.33 -2.92
C ASN A 121 8.53 -4.84 -1.83
N PHE A 122 8.04 -3.95 -0.95
CA PHE A 122 7.07 -4.29 0.06
C PHE A 122 5.78 -4.85 -0.56
N LEU A 123 5.19 -4.14 -1.52
CA LEU A 123 3.97 -4.63 -2.20
C LEU A 123 4.21 -5.97 -2.88
N LEU A 124 5.34 -6.14 -3.57
CA LEU A 124 5.66 -7.38 -4.27
C LEU A 124 5.88 -8.55 -3.31
N ASN A 125 6.57 -8.37 -2.19
CA ASN A 125 6.72 -9.41 -1.17
C ASN A 125 5.40 -9.72 -0.46
N HIS A 126 4.58 -8.69 -0.24
CA HIS A 126 3.29 -8.87 0.40
C HIS A 126 2.28 -9.58 -0.51
N TYR A 127 2.39 -9.41 -1.84
CA TYR A 127 1.53 -10.07 -2.82
C TYR A 127 2.05 -11.41 -3.33
N SER A 128 3.36 -11.56 -3.45
CA SER A 128 3.99 -12.80 -3.89
C SER A 128 4.10 -13.73 -2.68
N GLN A 129 3.85 -15.03 -2.88
CA GLN A 129 4.07 -16.03 -1.84
C GLN A 129 5.57 -16.34 -1.66
N ASN A 130 6.42 -15.31 -1.68
CA ASN A 130 7.88 -15.41 -1.52
C ASN A 130 8.57 -16.39 -2.49
N ASN A 131 8.23 -16.34 -3.79
CA ASN A 131 8.96 -17.09 -4.82
C ASN A 131 9.94 -16.23 -5.63
N GLY A 132 9.99 -14.91 -5.42
CA GLY A 132 10.86 -13.99 -6.16
C GLY A 132 10.39 -13.65 -7.58
N TYR A 133 9.17 -14.08 -7.95
CA TYR A 133 8.59 -13.82 -9.26
C TYR A 133 7.23 -13.14 -9.15
N VAL A 134 6.94 -12.30 -10.14
CA VAL A 134 5.71 -11.53 -10.27
C VAL A 134 4.83 -12.18 -11.33
N THR A 135 3.63 -12.55 -10.93
CA THR A 135 2.59 -13.00 -11.87
C THR A 135 1.92 -11.81 -12.55
N PRO A 136 1.31 -11.98 -13.74
CA PRO A 136 0.54 -10.92 -14.40
C PRO A 136 -0.52 -10.28 -13.49
N ILE A 137 -1.20 -11.08 -12.69
CA ILE A 137 -2.25 -10.61 -11.77
C ILE A 137 -1.64 -9.74 -10.66
N MET A 138 -0.50 -10.16 -10.09
CA MET A 138 0.21 -9.40 -9.06
C MET A 138 0.74 -8.09 -9.61
N GLY A 139 1.40 -8.11 -10.77
CA GLY A 139 1.93 -6.91 -11.41
C GLY A 139 0.83 -5.89 -11.72
N ARG A 140 -0.32 -6.35 -12.24
CA ARG A 140 -1.48 -5.48 -12.47
C ARG A 140 -1.95 -4.82 -11.19
N ARG A 141 -2.02 -5.57 -10.09
CA ARG A 141 -2.49 -5.06 -8.81
C ARG A 141 -1.56 -3.99 -8.25
N VAL A 142 -0.26 -4.25 -8.26
CA VAL A 142 0.77 -3.31 -7.82
C VAL A 142 0.69 -2.01 -8.61
N ILE A 143 0.53 -2.10 -9.94
CA ILE A 143 0.39 -0.93 -10.81
C ILE A 143 -0.90 -0.16 -10.52
N GLN A 144 -2.02 -0.86 -10.28
CA GLN A 144 -3.29 -0.22 -9.92
C GLN A 144 -3.22 0.52 -8.58
N ASP A 145 -2.55 -0.06 -7.58
CA ASP A 145 -2.38 0.57 -6.27
C ASP A 145 -1.49 1.81 -6.36
N MET A 146 -0.36 1.71 -7.09
CA MET A 146 0.53 2.84 -7.36
C MET A 146 -0.21 3.94 -8.14
N SER A 147 -0.93 3.59 -9.21
CA SER A 147 -1.75 4.51 -10.01
C SER A 147 -2.80 5.24 -9.18
N SER A 148 -3.50 4.51 -8.31
CA SER A 148 -4.57 5.07 -7.49
C SER A 148 -4.09 6.10 -6.48
N LEU A 149 -2.83 5.98 -6.01
CA LEU A 149 -2.26 6.79 -4.95
C LEU A 149 -1.40 7.94 -5.45
N TYR A 150 -0.54 7.70 -6.45
CA TYR A 150 0.34 8.73 -6.99
C TYR A 150 -0.20 9.36 -8.28
N GLY A 151 -1.35 8.90 -8.78
CA GLY A 151 -1.95 9.42 -10.02
C GLY A 151 -1.21 9.00 -11.28
N ILE A 152 -0.40 7.95 -11.19
CA ILE A 152 0.41 7.42 -12.29
C ILE A 152 -0.52 6.80 -13.34
N ASN A 153 -0.44 7.26 -14.59
CA ASN A 153 -1.18 6.65 -15.70
C ASN A 153 -0.30 5.63 -16.44
N ALA A 154 0.02 4.52 -15.77
CA ALA A 154 0.77 3.43 -16.37
C ALA A 154 -0.17 2.46 -17.09
N ASP A 155 0.01 2.28 -18.40
CA ASP A 155 -0.65 1.20 -19.12
C ASP A 155 0.02 -0.13 -18.78
N TYR A 156 -0.69 -0.95 -17.98
CA TYR A 156 -0.25 -2.29 -17.61
C TYR A 156 0.18 -3.12 -18.82
N GLN A 157 -0.53 -3.04 -19.95
CA GLN A 157 -0.20 -3.85 -21.13
C GLN A 157 1.15 -3.44 -21.74
N GLN A 158 1.41 -2.14 -21.81
CA GLN A 158 2.67 -1.61 -22.32
C GLN A 158 3.82 -1.96 -21.38
N VAL A 159 3.63 -1.78 -20.07
CA VAL A 159 4.65 -2.14 -19.06
C VAL A 159 4.97 -3.63 -19.13
N TRP A 160 3.94 -4.48 -19.16
CA TRP A 160 4.13 -5.92 -19.17
C TRP A 160 4.84 -6.39 -20.44
N LYS A 161 4.45 -5.89 -21.62
CA LYS A 161 5.12 -6.20 -22.89
C LYS A 161 6.59 -5.80 -22.90
N ASN A 162 6.92 -4.66 -22.29
CA ASN A 162 8.32 -4.22 -22.14
C ASN A 162 9.10 -5.15 -21.20
N LEU A 163 8.49 -5.59 -20.10
CA LEU A 163 9.13 -6.53 -19.18
C LEU A 163 9.40 -7.89 -19.86
N GLU A 164 8.44 -8.41 -20.62
CA GLU A 164 8.59 -9.66 -21.39
C GLU A 164 9.66 -9.55 -22.48
N SER A 165 9.83 -8.37 -23.08
CA SER A 165 10.81 -8.15 -24.15
C SER A 165 12.24 -7.93 -23.62
N ASN A 166 12.40 -7.40 -22.41
CA ASN A 166 13.69 -7.00 -21.86
C ASN A 166 14.25 -7.97 -20.80
N TYR A 167 13.44 -8.90 -20.29
CA TYR A 167 13.84 -9.83 -19.23
C TYR A 167 13.49 -11.28 -19.59
N ALA A 168 14.37 -12.20 -19.23
CA ALA A 168 14.13 -13.63 -19.41
C ALA A 168 13.00 -14.08 -18.48
N LEU A 169 11.85 -14.42 -19.06
CA LEU A 169 10.71 -14.96 -18.33
C LEU A 169 11.00 -16.40 -17.93
N GLN A 170 10.69 -16.76 -16.68
CA GLN A 170 10.70 -18.14 -16.24
C GLN A 170 9.24 -18.61 -16.13
N ASN A 171 8.81 -19.47 -17.06
CA ASN A 171 7.42 -19.96 -17.15
C ASN A 171 6.38 -18.83 -17.28
N GLY A 172 6.71 -17.73 -17.96
CA GLY A 172 5.82 -16.56 -18.12
C GLY A 172 5.73 -15.67 -16.88
N LEU A 173 6.62 -15.84 -15.90
CA LEU A 173 6.72 -14.99 -14.72
C LEU A 173 7.92 -14.04 -14.85
N VAL A 174 7.73 -12.82 -14.37
CA VAL A 174 8.76 -11.76 -14.38
C VAL A 174 9.54 -11.81 -13.06
N PRO A 175 10.88 -11.81 -13.05
CA PRO A 175 11.64 -11.69 -11.80
C PRO A 175 11.27 -10.40 -11.06
N GLN A 176 11.13 -10.46 -9.74
CA GLN A 176 10.76 -9.29 -8.92
C GLN A 176 11.74 -8.12 -9.10
N GLU A 177 13.04 -8.42 -9.17
CA GLU A 177 14.08 -7.42 -9.40
C GLU A 177 13.90 -6.70 -10.75
N ALA A 178 13.52 -7.43 -11.80
CA ALA A 178 13.23 -6.86 -13.11
C ALA A 178 12.03 -5.90 -13.07
N PHE A 179 10.97 -6.30 -12.37
CA PHE A 179 9.79 -5.45 -12.16
C PHE A 179 10.18 -4.18 -11.41
N THR A 180 10.93 -4.30 -10.31
CA THR A 180 11.39 -3.15 -9.52
C THR A 180 12.28 -2.21 -10.32
N ASN A 181 13.26 -2.74 -11.06
CA ASN A 181 14.18 -1.96 -11.87
C ASN A 181 13.46 -1.20 -13.00
N TYR A 182 12.38 -1.76 -13.58
CA TYR A 182 11.61 -1.08 -14.60
C TYR A 182 10.99 0.22 -14.07
N PHE A 183 10.34 0.18 -12.90
CA PHE A 183 9.69 1.36 -12.30
C PHE A 183 10.68 2.40 -11.77
N ILE A 184 11.82 1.96 -11.25
CA ILE A 184 12.88 2.89 -10.81
C ILE A 184 13.44 3.69 -12.00
N ASN A 185 13.64 3.04 -13.15
CA ASN A 185 14.24 3.66 -14.33
C ASN A 185 13.23 4.42 -15.20
N HIS A 186 11.92 4.32 -14.92
CA HIS A 186 10.86 5.05 -15.60
C HIS A 186 10.03 5.87 -14.60
N PRO A 187 10.60 6.91 -13.95
CA PRO A 187 9.94 7.71 -12.92
C PRO A 187 8.81 8.62 -13.44
N ALA A 188 8.46 8.50 -14.74
CA ALA A 188 7.18 9.01 -15.27
C ALA A 188 5.98 8.19 -14.76
N TYR A 189 6.27 7.11 -14.04
CA TYR A 189 5.38 6.25 -13.28
C TYR A 189 5.81 6.15 -11.82
#